data_AF-A0A969EX02-F1
#
_entry.id   AF-A0A969EX02-F1
#
_cell.length_a   1.000
_cell.length_b   1.000
_cell.length_c   1.000
_cell.angle_alpha   90.00
_cell.angle_beta   90.00
_cell.angle_gamma   90.00
#
_symmetry.space_group_name_H-M   'P 1'
#
loop_
_entity.id
_entity.type
_entity.pdbx_description
1 polymer ?
#
loop_
_entity_poly.entity_id
_entity_poly.type
_entity_poly.pdbx_seq_one_letter_code
_entity_poly.pdbx_strand_id
1 'polypeptide(L)'
;MRKAIGFAIVALSFLALAALAQDNAEKSASAGDSSNAEKSLSVGDLSMVKSIVIDRGLTPEGKQCVTCHINVNPGIISDWKNSRHGHVGVSCIDCHRVNKDSPMATQHEDLVGTDVYISTLVPPSTCGRCHSEELKQFEESGHFRAYRQIIPKDSLHALVHKHEGRSNPELSNAPNETGCMQCHGTKIELDADGRPTPETWPNMGMGNIYPDGSTAIAARVIRATEFQIAESRKPTP
;
A
#
# COMPACT_ATOMS: atom_id res chain seq x y z
N MET A 1 45.36 -80.65 -32.43
CA MET A 1 43.96 -80.95 -32.82
C MET A 1 43.27 -81.70 -31.69
N ARG A 2 42.04 -81.28 -31.37
CA ARG A 2 41.10 -81.85 -30.37
C ARG A 2 41.56 -81.87 -28.91
N LYS A 3 40.81 -81.19 -28.05
CA LYS A 3 40.38 -81.72 -26.75
C LYS A 3 39.09 -81.03 -26.30
N ALA A 4 38.18 -81.86 -25.81
CA ALA A 4 36.80 -81.55 -25.45
C ALA A 4 36.65 -81.24 -23.96
N ILE A 5 35.78 -80.26 -23.69
CA ILE A 5 34.70 -80.16 -22.69
C ILE A 5 34.75 -81.10 -21.45
N GLY A 6 34.67 -80.49 -20.25
CA GLY A 6 34.22 -81.18 -19.02
C GLY A 6 34.34 -80.37 -17.71
N PHE A 7 33.21 -79.86 -17.23
CA PHE A 7 32.74 -79.70 -15.82
C PHE A 7 33.43 -78.80 -14.76
N ALA A 8 32.54 -78.28 -13.87
CA ALA A 8 32.71 -77.56 -12.58
C ALA A 8 32.69 -76.01 -12.70
N ILE A 9 31.58 -75.28 -12.46
CA ILE A 9 30.76 -75.07 -11.24
C ILE A 9 31.56 -74.41 -10.09
N VAL A 10 31.03 -73.25 -9.64
CA VAL A 10 31.12 -72.57 -8.33
C VAL A 10 31.88 -71.23 -8.33
N ALA A 11 31.17 -70.22 -7.80
CA ALA A 11 31.63 -68.91 -7.31
C ALA A 11 31.81 -67.77 -8.31
N LEU A 12 30.70 -67.11 -8.70
CA LEU A 12 30.66 -65.65 -8.80
C LEU A 12 29.20 -65.15 -8.83
N SER A 13 28.43 -65.47 -7.78
CA SER A 13 27.07 -64.96 -7.55
C SER A 13 27.05 -64.06 -6.31
N PHE A 14 27.88 -63.01 -6.30
CA PHE A 14 27.97 -62.04 -5.20
C PHE A 14 28.06 -60.56 -5.65
N LEU A 15 27.70 -60.23 -6.89
CA LEU A 15 27.79 -58.85 -7.41
C LEU A 15 26.53 -58.32 -8.11
N ALA A 16 25.37 -58.94 -7.87
CA ALA A 16 24.08 -58.47 -8.43
C ALA A 16 22.95 -58.33 -7.39
N LEU A 17 23.26 -58.41 -6.08
CA LEU A 17 22.26 -58.27 -5.01
C LEU A 17 22.41 -57.00 -4.14
N ALA A 18 23.37 -56.13 -4.46
CA ALA A 18 23.56 -54.85 -3.75
C ALA A 18 22.95 -53.63 -4.47
N ALA A 19 22.59 -53.75 -5.75
CA ALA A 19 22.06 -52.62 -6.54
C ALA A 19 20.52 -52.52 -6.55
N LEU A 20 19.80 -53.52 -6.04
CA LEU A 20 18.32 -53.52 -5.99
C LEU A 20 17.73 -53.25 -4.60
N ALA A 21 18.59 -53.04 -3.58
CA ALA A 21 18.18 -52.76 -2.20
C ALA A 21 18.29 -51.28 -1.80
N GLN A 22 18.93 -50.43 -2.61
CA GLN A 22 19.04 -48.99 -2.34
C GLN A 22 17.96 -48.14 -3.05
N ASP A 23 17.39 -48.61 -4.17
CA ASP A 23 16.29 -47.89 -4.85
C ASP A 23 14.93 -48.00 -4.15
N ASN A 24 14.78 -48.91 -3.17
CA ASN A 24 13.52 -49.14 -2.46
C ASN A 24 13.46 -48.54 -1.05
N ALA A 25 14.49 -47.79 -0.62
CA ALA A 25 14.49 -47.07 0.66
C ALA A 25 14.15 -45.57 0.53
N GLU A 26 14.22 -44.98 -0.68
CA GLU A 26 13.85 -43.57 -0.92
C GLU A 26 12.40 -43.40 -1.38
N LYS A 27 11.66 -44.49 -1.61
CA LYS A 27 10.29 -44.46 -2.15
C LYS A 27 9.17 -44.75 -1.14
N SER A 28 9.47 -44.76 0.16
CA SER A 28 8.49 -45.05 1.23
C SER A 28 8.18 -43.88 2.18
N ALA A 29 8.55 -42.64 1.83
CA ALA A 29 8.28 -41.46 2.66
C ALA A 29 7.64 -40.28 1.90
N SER A 30 6.61 -40.51 1.07
CA SER A 30 5.65 -39.44 0.69
C SER A 30 4.33 -39.96 0.10
N ALA A 31 3.71 -40.94 0.74
CA ALA A 31 2.32 -41.32 0.43
C ALA A 31 1.47 -41.10 1.69
N GLY A 32 0.96 -39.88 1.83
CA GLY A 32 0.13 -39.45 2.95
C GLY A 32 -0.83 -38.36 2.50
N ASP A 33 -1.98 -38.82 2.01
CA ASP A 33 -3.29 -38.16 1.97
C ASP A 33 -3.37 -36.73 1.40
N SER A 34 -3.76 -36.66 0.14
CA SER A 34 -4.45 -35.52 -0.47
C SER A 34 -5.85 -35.38 0.12
N SER A 35 -5.95 -34.93 1.37
CA SER A 35 -7.15 -34.31 1.89
C SER A 35 -7.01 -32.80 1.77
N ASN A 36 -7.86 -32.24 0.93
CA ASN A 36 -8.02 -30.83 0.66
C ASN A 36 -8.56 -30.16 1.94
N ALA A 37 -7.66 -29.86 2.88
CA ALA A 37 -7.97 -29.02 4.02
C ALA A 37 -7.89 -27.57 3.56
N GLU A 38 -9.01 -27.05 3.04
CA GLU A 38 -9.31 -25.63 3.15
C GLU A 38 -9.21 -25.25 4.63
N LYS A 39 -8.02 -24.85 5.06
CA LYS A 39 -7.81 -24.27 6.38
C LYS A 39 -8.58 -22.95 6.33
N SER A 40 -9.77 -22.95 6.91
CA SER A 40 -10.55 -21.74 7.09
C SER A 40 -9.66 -20.73 7.82
N LEU A 41 -9.32 -19.66 7.10
CA LEU A 41 -8.65 -18.51 7.69
C LEU A 41 -9.66 -17.91 8.67
N SER A 42 -9.53 -18.29 9.94
CA SER A 42 -10.23 -17.62 11.02
C SER A 42 -9.70 -16.21 11.10
N VAL A 43 -10.60 -15.23 10.98
CA VAL A 43 -10.28 -13.82 11.25
C VAL A 43 -9.84 -13.76 12.72
N GLY A 44 -8.52 -13.68 12.95
CA GLY A 44 -7.90 -13.69 14.28
C GLY A 44 -6.78 -14.71 14.49
N ASP A 45 -6.48 -15.60 13.53
CA ASP A 45 -5.32 -16.49 13.63
C ASP A 45 -4.00 -15.74 13.32
N LEU A 46 -3.30 -15.33 14.38
CA LEU A 46 -1.99 -14.66 14.31
C LEU A 46 -0.81 -15.64 14.15
N SER A 47 -1.04 -16.96 14.11
CA SER A 47 0.03 -17.96 13.99
C SER A 47 0.80 -17.90 12.66
N MET A 48 0.25 -17.17 11.69
CA MET A 48 0.84 -16.96 10.35
C MET A 48 1.59 -15.62 10.21
N VAL A 49 1.72 -14.81 11.27
CA VAL A 49 2.53 -13.59 11.21
C VAL A 49 4.02 -13.99 11.21
N LYS A 50 4.54 -14.34 10.03
CA LYS A 50 5.98 -14.35 9.77
C LYS A 50 6.50 -12.98 10.20
N SER A 51 7.37 -12.95 11.21
CA SER A 51 8.05 -11.73 11.64
C SER A 51 8.58 -11.02 10.41
N ILE A 52 8.11 -9.78 10.20
CA ILE A 52 8.50 -9.00 9.03
C ILE A 52 9.91 -8.48 9.32
N VAL A 53 10.92 -9.27 8.96
CA VAL A 53 12.32 -8.81 9.00
C VAL A 53 12.57 -8.00 7.73
N ILE A 54 12.66 -6.68 7.87
CA ILE A 54 12.99 -5.78 6.75
C ILE A 54 14.50 -5.57 6.70
N ASP A 55 15.20 -6.39 5.91
CA ASP A 55 16.64 -6.25 5.63
C ASP A 55 16.93 -5.65 4.24
N ARG A 56 15.92 -5.04 3.61
CA ARG A 56 16.10 -4.37 2.31
C ARG A 56 16.80 -3.03 2.51
N GLY A 57 17.39 -2.47 1.46
CA GLY A 57 18.18 -1.23 1.42
C GLY A 57 17.46 0.07 1.81
N LEU A 58 16.54 -0.01 2.77
CA LEU A 58 15.95 1.12 3.45
C LEU A 58 17.00 1.86 4.25
N THR A 59 16.83 3.18 4.32
CA THR A 59 17.60 4.04 5.21
C THR A 59 17.35 3.67 6.68
N PRO A 60 18.27 4.01 7.60
CA PRO A 60 18.06 3.81 9.03
C PRO A 60 16.74 4.41 9.52
N GLU A 61 16.38 5.60 9.06
CA GLU A 61 15.14 6.28 9.43
C GLU A 61 13.92 5.53 8.89
N GLY A 62 13.96 5.05 7.64
CA GLY A 62 12.89 4.24 7.07
C GLY A 62 12.67 2.93 7.84
N LYS A 63 13.75 2.30 8.32
CA LYS A 63 13.66 1.10 9.18
C LYS A 63 12.99 1.43 10.52
N GLN A 64 13.34 2.55 11.15
CA GLN A 64 12.74 2.97 12.41
C GLN A 64 11.22 3.15 12.27
N CYS A 65 10.76 3.82 11.20
CA CYS A 65 9.34 3.97 10.91
C CYS A 65 8.65 2.59 10.82
N VAL A 66 9.19 1.67 10.02
CA VAL A 66 8.57 0.35 9.85
C VAL A 66 8.58 -0.46 11.15
N THR A 67 9.67 -0.45 11.90
CA THR A 67 9.82 -1.21 13.15
C THR A 67 8.86 -0.73 14.24
N CYS A 68 8.56 0.56 14.32
CA CYS A 68 7.55 1.05 15.27
C CYS A 68 6.13 0.78 14.73
N HIS A 69 5.85 1.18 13.49
CA HIS A 69 4.50 1.11 12.92
C HIS A 69 4.01 -0.32 12.67
N ILE A 70 4.87 -1.34 12.66
CA ILE A 70 4.41 -2.73 12.62
C ILE A 70 3.56 -3.09 13.84
N ASN A 71 3.82 -2.45 14.99
CA ASN A 71 3.11 -2.71 16.24
C ASN A 71 1.89 -1.78 16.40
N VAL A 72 1.97 -0.55 15.88
CA VAL A 72 0.91 0.46 16.00
C VAL A 72 -0.14 0.31 14.89
N ASN A 73 0.31 0.15 13.63
CA ASN A 73 -0.54 0.10 12.44
C ASN A 73 -0.16 -1.10 11.53
N PRO A 74 -0.33 -2.35 12.01
CA PRO A 74 0.11 -3.55 11.28
C PRO A 74 -0.52 -3.70 9.88
N GLY A 75 -1.76 -3.21 9.70
CA GLY A 75 -2.45 -3.21 8.41
C GLY A 75 -1.72 -2.35 7.37
N ILE A 76 -1.36 -1.11 7.73
CA ILE A 76 -0.62 -0.19 6.84
C ILE A 76 0.74 -0.79 6.46
N ILE A 77 1.45 -1.38 7.41
CA ILE A 77 2.74 -2.03 7.12
C ILE A 77 2.57 -3.25 6.22
N SER A 78 1.49 -4.03 6.39
CA SER A 78 1.18 -5.15 5.51
C SER A 78 0.89 -4.70 4.08
N ASP A 79 0.06 -3.67 3.91
CA ASP A 79 -0.28 -3.10 2.60
C ASP A 79 0.96 -2.56 1.88
N TRP A 80 1.75 -1.74 2.57
CA TRP A 80 3.02 -1.24 2.04
C TRP A 80 3.98 -2.38 1.67
N LYS A 81 4.14 -3.39 2.54
CA LYS A 81 5.01 -4.54 2.29
C LYS A 81 4.59 -5.31 1.03
N ASN A 82 3.29 -5.41 0.78
CA ASN A 82 2.73 -6.12 -0.37
C ASN A 82 2.66 -5.24 -1.64
N SER A 83 2.88 -3.92 -1.51
CA SER A 83 2.94 -2.98 -2.63
C SER A 83 4.23 -3.14 -3.46
N ARG A 84 4.20 -2.58 -4.69
CA ARG A 84 5.41 -2.43 -5.50
C ARG A 84 6.41 -1.48 -4.86
N HIS A 85 5.96 -0.42 -4.19
CA HIS A 85 6.81 0.51 -3.46
C HIS A 85 7.64 -0.19 -2.38
N GLY A 86 7.02 -1.01 -1.55
CA GLY A 86 7.73 -1.82 -0.55
C GLY A 86 8.67 -2.86 -1.17
N HIS A 87 8.33 -3.39 -2.36
CA HIS A 87 9.20 -4.34 -3.08
C HIS A 87 10.47 -3.69 -3.63
N VAL A 88 10.38 -2.46 -4.14
CA VAL A 88 11.52 -1.72 -4.73
C VAL A 88 12.24 -0.81 -3.72
N GLY A 89 11.80 -0.80 -2.45
CA GLY A 89 12.47 -0.09 -1.37
C GLY A 89 12.06 1.37 -1.19
N VAL A 90 10.97 1.83 -1.80
CA VAL A 90 10.34 3.11 -1.47
C VAL A 90 9.72 2.97 -0.08
N SER A 91 10.32 3.63 0.89
CA SER A 91 10.01 3.59 2.32
C SER A 91 8.94 4.62 2.72
N CYS A 92 8.55 4.60 3.99
CA CYS A 92 7.62 5.57 4.56
C CYS A 92 8.11 7.01 4.38
N ILE A 93 9.40 7.26 4.62
CA ILE A 93 9.98 8.61 4.60
C ILE A 93 10.15 9.16 3.19
N ASP A 94 10.21 8.31 2.17
CA ASP A 94 10.34 8.78 0.77
C ASP A 94 9.09 9.56 0.33
N CYS A 95 7.93 9.20 0.90
CA CYS A 95 6.66 9.90 0.70
C CYS A 95 6.35 10.92 1.80
N HIS A 96 6.56 10.56 3.07
CA HIS A 96 6.10 11.37 4.19
C HIS A 96 7.11 12.42 4.65
N ARG A 97 8.41 12.27 4.37
CA ARG A 97 9.40 13.27 4.77
C ARG A 97 9.23 14.53 3.95
N VAL A 98 9.27 15.65 4.65
CA VAL A 98 9.26 16.99 4.07
C VAL A 98 10.40 17.81 4.65
N ASN A 99 10.75 18.91 3.99
CA ASN A 99 11.69 19.86 4.56
C ASN A 99 11.04 20.62 5.71
N LYS A 100 11.86 21.13 6.64
CA LYS A 100 11.41 21.91 7.80
C LYS A 100 10.60 23.15 7.44
N ASP A 101 10.90 23.77 6.30
CA ASP A 101 10.25 24.96 5.76
C ASP A 101 9.00 24.65 4.94
N SER A 102 8.64 23.38 4.78
CA SER A 102 7.39 22.99 4.13
C SER A 102 6.19 23.52 4.91
N PRO A 103 5.15 24.04 4.24
CA PRO A 103 3.92 24.46 4.91
C PRO A 103 3.15 23.29 5.54
N MET A 104 3.54 22.04 5.26
CA MET A 104 2.97 20.82 5.84
C MET A 104 3.92 20.11 6.81
N ALA A 105 5.02 20.77 7.20
CA ALA A 105 5.98 20.18 8.12
C ALA A 105 5.39 20.07 9.53
N THR A 106 5.38 18.85 10.06
CA THR A 106 5.16 18.57 11.47
C THR A 106 6.21 17.57 11.97
N GLN A 107 6.28 17.34 13.27
CA GLN A 107 7.13 16.30 13.85
C GLN A 107 6.26 15.27 14.57
N HIS A 108 6.50 14.00 14.24
CA HIS A 108 5.99 12.88 15.02
C HIS A 108 6.54 12.97 16.45
N GLU A 109 5.79 12.51 17.44
CA GLU A 109 6.10 12.67 18.87
C GLU A 109 7.51 12.12 19.21
N ASP A 110 7.86 10.96 18.64
CA ASP A 110 9.17 10.31 18.79
C ASP A 110 10.33 10.97 18.00
N LEU A 111 10.03 11.98 17.17
CA LEU A 111 11.01 12.68 16.33
C LEU A 111 11.24 14.13 16.77
N VAL A 112 10.54 14.61 17.80
CA VAL A 112 10.66 15.99 18.29
C VAL A 112 12.12 16.28 18.68
N GLY A 113 12.66 17.38 18.14
CA GLY A 113 14.05 17.79 18.37
C GLY A 113 15.08 17.17 17.42
N THR A 114 14.65 16.33 16.47
CA THR A 114 15.48 15.87 15.35
C THR A 114 15.32 16.76 14.11
N ASP A 115 16.16 16.54 13.09
CA ASP A 115 16.03 17.19 11.77
C ASP A 115 15.08 16.43 10.81
N VAL A 116 14.30 15.48 11.34
CA VAL A 116 13.30 14.74 10.57
C VAL A 116 11.95 15.42 10.73
N TYR A 117 11.45 15.97 9.63
CA TYR A 117 10.10 16.53 9.53
C TYR A 117 9.28 15.65 8.58
N ILE A 118 8.03 15.44 8.96
CA ILE A 118 7.10 14.61 8.21
C ILE A 118 5.80 15.37 7.95
N SER A 119 5.03 14.88 6.99
CA SER A 119 3.67 15.29 6.73
C SER A 119 2.82 14.03 6.61
N THR A 120 1.66 14.00 7.28
CA THR A 120 0.65 12.97 7.06
C THR A 120 -0.02 13.14 5.68
N LEU A 121 0.01 14.37 5.15
CA LEU A 121 -0.43 14.71 3.81
C LEU A 121 0.67 14.39 2.79
N VAL A 122 0.39 13.45 1.89
CA VAL A 122 1.25 13.15 0.74
C VAL A 122 0.59 13.71 -0.52
N PRO A 123 0.93 14.95 -0.93
CA PRO A 123 0.39 15.53 -2.14
C PRO A 123 0.90 14.84 -3.42
N PRO A 124 0.21 15.04 -4.57
CA PRO A 124 0.68 14.57 -5.87
C PRO A 124 2.06 15.12 -6.27
N SER A 125 2.43 16.31 -5.79
CA SER A 125 3.77 16.89 -5.97
C SER A 125 4.87 15.98 -5.42
N THR A 126 4.59 15.21 -4.36
CA THR A 126 5.48 14.17 -3.85
C THR A 126 5.58 12.99 -4.80
N CYS A 127 4.45 12.52 -5.35
CA CYS A 127 4.43 11.44 -6.33
C CYS A 127 5.20 11.82 -7.61
N GLY A 128 5.05 13.06 -8.06
CA GLY A 128 5.69 13.61 -9.27
C GLY A 128 7.21 13.62 -9.26
N ARG A 129 7.85 13.45 -8.08
CA ARG A 129 9.31 13.27 -7.99
C ARG A 129 9.78 12.01 -8.73
N CYS A 130 8.91 11.00 -8.83
CA CYS A 130 9.15 9.73 -9.53
C CYS A 130 8.17 9.49 -10.68
N HIS A 131 6.94 10.02 -10.59
CA HIS A 131 5.83 9.82 -11.52
C HIS A 131 5.45 11.14 -12.22
N SER A 132 6.44 11.80 -12.81
CA SER A 132 6.26 13.15 -13.39
C SER A 132 5.31 13.16 -14.59
N GLU A 133 5.32 12.10 -15.39
CA GLU A 133 4.46 11.99 -16.57
C GLU A 133 3.00 11.80 -16.18
N GLU A 134 2.72 10.89 -15.23
CA GLU A 134 1.37 10.68 -14.71
C GLU A 134 0.82 11.93 -14.03
N LEU A 135 1.66 12.65 -13.27
CA LEU A 135 1.27 13.92 -12.66
C LEU A 135 0.87 14.95 -13.71
N LYS A 136 1.70 15.13 -14.75
CA LYS A 136 1.42 16.06 -15.84
C LYS A 136 0.09 15.74 -16.56
N GLN A 137 -0.13 14.47 -16.87
CA GLN A 137 -1.38 14.03 -17.50
C GLN A 137 -2.60 14.30 -16.60
N PHE A 138 -2.45 14.12 -15.29
CA PHE A 138 -3.50 14.45 -14.34
C PHE A 138 -3.79 15.95 -14.31
N GLU A 139 -2.77 16.80 -14.25
CA GLU A 139 -2.89 18.26 -14.18
C GLU A 139 -3.62 18.85 -15.39
N GLU A 140 -3.46 18.26 -16.57
CA GLU A 140 -4.16 18.66 -17.79
C GLU A 140 -5.64 18.23 -17.81
N SER A 141 -6.03 17.29 -16.94
CA SER A 141 -7.36 16.68 -16.92
C SER A 141 -8.46 17.58 -16.30
N GLY A 142 -9.73 17.20 -16.53
CA GLY A 142 -10.87 17.80 -15.83
C GLY A 142 -10.89 17.50 -14.33
N HIS A 143 -10.30 16.37 -13.89
CA HIS A 143 -10.26 15.98 -12.48
C HIS A 143 -9.41 16.93 -11.64
N PHE A 144 -8.31 17.45 -12.19
CA PHE A 144 -7.51 18.49 -11.54
C PHE A 144 -8.31 19.75 -11.21
N ARG A 145 -9.29 20.08 -12.05
CA ARG A 145 -10.15 21.25 -11.87
C ARG A 145 -11.34 20.97 -10.94
N ALA A 146 -11.47 19.78 -10.35
CA ALA A 146 -12.69 19.33 -9.68
C ALA A 146 -13.16 20.23 -8.52
N TYR A 147 -12.25 20.68 -7.66
CA TYR A 147 -12.56 21.63 -6.60
C TYR A 147 -12.79 23.06 -7.15
N ARG A 148 -11.99 23.50 -8.12
CA ARG A 148 -12.04 24.89 -8.62
C ARG A 148 -13.28 25.16 -9.47
N GLN A 149 -13.77 24.17 -10.21
CA GLN A 149 -14.91 24.34 -11.12
C GLN A 149 -16.23 24.60 -10.39
N ILE A 150 -16.34 24.21 -9.12
CA ILE A 150 -17.58 24.40 -8.34
C ILE A 150 -17.68 25.82 -7.76
N ILE A 151 -16.54 26.47 -7.48
CA ILE A 151 -16.45 27.80 -6.84
C ILE A 151 -17.21 28.90 -7.60
N PRO A 152 -17.13 29.04 -8.94
CA PRO A 152 -17.82 30.12 -9.64
C PRO A 152 -19.28 29.77 -10.02
N LYS A 153 -19.83 28.64 -9.56
CA LYS A 153 -21.15 28.15 -10.02
C LYS A 153 -22.26 28.50 -9.03
N ASP A 154 -22.88 29.67 -9.21
CA ASP A 154 -24.02 30.12 -8.40
C ASP A 154 -25.17 29.10 -8.36
N SER A 155 -25.45 28.43 -9.47
CA SER A 155 -26.49 27.39 -9.51
C SER A 155 -26.16 26.19 -8.61
N LEU A 156 -24.88 25.83 -8.48
CA LEU A 156 -24.44 24.74 -7.61
C LEU A 156 -24.45 25.17 -6.14
N HIS A 157 -24.03 26.40 -5.85
CA HIS A 157 -24.16 26.96 -4.50
C HIS A 157 -25.63 27.07 -4.07
N ALA A 158 -26.53 27.45 -4.97
CA ALA A 158 -27.97 27.42 -4.70
C ALA A 158 -28.49 25.99 -4.45
N LEU A 159 -28.03 25.01 -5.22
CA LEU A 159 -28.37 23.60 -4.99
C LEU A 159 -27.98 23.16 -3.57
N VAL A 160 -26.72 23.39 -3.19
CA VAL A 160 -26.19 23.04 -1.87
C VAL A 160 -26.91 23.80 -0.77
N HIS A 161 -26.84 25.13 -0.76
CA HIS A 161 -27.24 25.91 0.41
C HIS A 161 -28.74 26.14 0.50
N LYS A 162 -29.41 26.33 -0.63
CA LYS A 162 -30.84 26.70 -0.66
C LYS A 162 -31.76 25.49 -0.84
N HIS A 163 -31.45 24.60 -1.77
CA HIS A 163 -32.34 23.47 -2.11
C HIS A 163 -32.13 22.27 -1.19
N GLU A 164 -30.91 21.75 -1.10
CA GLU A 164 -30.58 20.59 -0.25
C GLU A 164 -30.41 21.00 1.21
N GLY A 165 -29.65 22.07 1.47
CA GLY A 165 -29.40 22.64 2.79
C GLY A 165 -30.57 23.47 3.34
N ARG A 166 -31.62 23.68 2.54
CA ARG A 166 -32.88 24.36 2.91
C ARG A 166 -32.70 25.74 3.56
N SER A 167 -31.63 26.45 3.20
CA SER A 167 -31.23 27.73 3.81
C SER A 167 -31.14 27.66 5.34
N ASN A 168 -30.80 26.48 5.89
CA ASN A 168 -30.61 26.32 7.32
C ASN A 168 -29.44 27.21 7.79
N PRO A 169 -29.62 28.02 8.85
CA PRO A 169 -28.62 29.01 9.27
C PRO A 169 -27.28 28.38 9.69
N GLU A 170 -27.29 27.12 10.13
CA GLU A 170 -26.10 26.42 10.62
C GLU A 170 -25.68 25.30 9.66
N LEU A 171 -26.64 24.55 9.13
CA LEU A 171 -26.39 23.29 8.42
C LEU A 171 -26.58 23.38 6.90
N SER A 172 -26.71 24.58 6.33
CA SER A 172 -26.91 24.71 4.88
C SER A 172 -25.76 24.15 4.04
N ASN A 173 -24.56 23.99 4.60
CA ASN A 173 -23.40 23.42 3.90
C ASN A 173 -23.26 21.88 4.07
N ALA A 174 -24.09 21.23 4.90
CA ALA A 174 -23.98 19.79 5.15
C ALA A 174 -24.00 18.91 3.88
N PRO A 175 -24.81 19.21 2.84
CA PRO A 175 -24.79 18.41 1.61
C PRO A 175 -23.47 18.49 0.84
N ASN A 176 -22.78 19.63 0.95
CA ASN A 176 -21.47 19.81 0.33
C ASN A 176 -20.41 18.97 1.07
N GLU A 177 -20.33 19.11 2.39
CA GLU A 177 -19.36 18.40 3.23
C GLU A 177 -19.51 16.88 3.17
N THR A 178 -20.75 16.38 3.20
CA THR A 178 -21.02 14.93 3.25
C THR A 178 -21.19 14.27 1.88
N GLY A 179 -21.38 15.07 0.81
CA GLY A 179 -21.67 14.56 -0.53
C GLY A 179 -20.70 15.08 -1.58
N CYS A 180 -20.82 16.36 -1.96
CA CYS A 180 -20.12 16.93 -3.11
C CYS A 180 -18.59 16.86 -2.94
N MET A 181 -18.09 17.28 -1.78
CA MET A 181 -16.65 17.42 -1.53
C MET A 181 -15.95 16.09 -1.33
N GLN A 182 -16.67 15.02 -0.97
CA GLN A 182 -16.11 13.67 -0.89
C GLN A 182 -15.53 13.23 -2.24
N CYS A 183 -16.10 13.71 -3.35
CA CYS A 183 -15.65 13.44 -4.71
C CYS A 183 -14.86 14.60 -5.33
N HIS A 184 -15.25 15.85 -5.09
CA HIS A 184 -14.64 17.03 -5.71
C HIS A 184 -13.35 17.51 -5.03
N GLY A 185 -13.18 17.16 -3.76
CA GLY A 185 -12.04 17.56 -2.94
C GLY A 185 -12.36 18.74 -2.02
N THR A 186 -11.46 19.08 -1.13
CA THR A 186 -11.47 20.24 -0.24
C THR A 186 -10.20 21.07 -0.44
N LYS A 187 -10.18 22.31 0.05
CA LYS A 187 -8.92 22.99 0.33
C LYS A 187 -8.50 22.55 1.73
N ILE A 188 -7.42 21.80 1.82
CA ILE A 188 -6.94 21.23 3.08
C ILE A 188 -6.31 22.36 3.90
N GLU A 189 -6.79 22.51 5.12
CA GLU A 189 -6.30 23.48 6.09
C GLU A 189 -5.59 22.74 7.23
N LEU A 190 -4.58 23.40 7.81
CA LEU A 190 -3.81 22.88 8.93
C LEU A 190 -4.07 23.74 10.16
N ASP A 191 -4.04 23.11 11.34
CA ASP A 191 -4.03 23.78 12.62
C ASP A 191 -2.65 24.36 12.97
N ALA A 192 -2.53 24.93 14.17
CA ALA A 192 -1.30 25.53 14.67
C ALA A 192 -0.14 24.53 14.85
N ASP A 193 -0.44 23.23 14.98
CA ASP A 193 0.54 22.15 15.14
C ASP A 193 0.92 21.50 13.79
N GLY A 194 0.40 22.04 12.68
CA GLY A 194 0.62 21.51 11.34
C GLY A 194 -0.16 20.23 11.06
N ARG A 195 -1.19 19.91 11.85
CA ARG A 195 -2.09 18.78 11.61
C ARG A 195 -3.29 19.23 10.78
N PRO A 196 -3.78 18.40 9.85
CA PRO A 196 -4.93 18.78 9.03
C PRO A 196 -6.21 18.84 9.86
N THR A 197 -7.03 19.86 9.61
CA THR A 197 -8.25 20.11 10.39
C THR A 197 -9.36 19.11 10.05
N PRO A 198 -10.21 18.71 11.03
CA PRO A 198 -11.28 17.75 10.80
C PRO A 198 -12.35 18.25 9.81
N GLU A 199 -12.46 19.55 9.61
CA GLU A 199 -13.40 20.16 8.67
C GLU A 199 -13.00 19.94 7.20
N THR A 200 -11.70 19.79 6.94
CA THR A 200 -11.16 19.69 5.58
C THR A 200 -10.49 18.36 5.29
N TRP A 201 -10.26 17.53 6.31
CA TRP A 201 -9.60 16.23 6.23
C TRP A 201 -10.16 15.25 7.28
N PRO A 202 -10.30 13.93 6.98
CA PRO A 202 -9.89 13.23 5.76
C PRO A 202 -10.80 13.52 4.58
N ASN A 203 -10.21 13.75 3.42
CA ASN A 203 -10.94 13.90 2.17
C ASN A 203 -10.17 13.22 1.04
N MET A 204 -10.85 12.42 0.23
CA MET A 204 -10.24 11.70 -0.88
C MET A 204 -10.65 12.26 -2.24
N GLY A 205 -11.27 13.42 -2.32
CA GLY A 205 -11.80 13.99 -3.55
C GLY A 205 -10.71 14.36 -4.57
N MET A 206 -11.04 14.23 -5.85
CA MET A 206 -10.08 14.30 -6.96
C MET A 206 -9.35 15.64 -7.08
N GLY A 207 -9.92 16.72 -6.54
CA GLY A 207 -9.40 18.08 -6.67
C GLY A 207 -8.91 18.69 -5.37
N ASN A 208 -8.57 17.89 -4.35
CA ASN A 208 -8.01 18.42 -3.10
C ASN A 208 -6.90 19.43 -3.36
N ILE A 209 -6.93 20.59 -2.69
CA ILE A 209 -5.84 21.56 -2.72
C ILE A 209 -5.04 21.42 -1.43
N TYR A 210 -3.76 21.13 -1.56
CA TYR A 210 -2.84 20.97 -0.44
C TYR A 210 -2.23 22.31 -0.03
N PRO A 211 -1.70 22.43 1.20
CA PRO A 211 -1.05 23.66 1.67
C PRO A 211 0.16 24.11 0.84
N ASP A 212 0.84 23.21 0.13
CA ASP A 212 1.90 23.54 -0.84
C ASP A 212 1.37 24.09 -2.18
N GLY A 213 0.04 24.20 -2.33
CA GLY A 213 -0.65 24.65 -3.54
C GLY A 213 -0.87 23.56 -4.58
N SER A 214 -0.27 22.37 -4.40
CA SER A 214 -0.50 21.24 -5.29
C SER A 214 -1.96 20.80 -5.22
N THR A 215 -2.43 20.17 -6.29
CA THR A 215 -3.82 19.73 -6.40
C THR A 215 -3.89 18.29 -6.82
N ALA A 216 -4.90 17.59 -6.28
CA ALA A 216 -5.29 16.20 -6.49
C ALA A 216 -4.89 15.23 -5.39
N ILE A 217 -5.36 13.99 -5.48
CA ILE A 217 -4.97 12.92 -4.58
C ILE A 217 -4.79 11.62 -5.36
N ALA A 218 -3.54 11.16 -5.48
CA ALA A 218 -3.22 9.92 -6.19
C ALA A 218 -3.92 8.70 -5.55
N ALA A 219 -4.12 8.73 -4.24
CA ALA A 219 -4.66 7.62 -3.46
C ALA A 219 -6.17 7.35 -3.66
N ARG A 220 -6.91 8.16 -4.43
CA ARG A 220 -8.32 7.88 -4.74
C ARG A 220 -8.50 6.70 -5.69
N VAL A 221 -7.59 6.53 -6.64
CA VAL A 221 -7.70 5.51 -7.70
C VAL A 221 -6.81 4.30 -7.42
N ILE A 222 -5.69 4.52 -6.74
CA ILE A 222 -4.78 3.47 -6.27
C ILE A 222 -4.70 3.57 -4.74
N ARG A 223 -5.40 2.70 -4.01
CA ARG A 223 -5.56 2.88 -2.56
C ARG A 223 -4.20 2.85 -1.85
N ALA A 224 -3.97 3.85 -1.01
CA ALA A 224 -2.87 3.81 -0.08
C ALA A 224 -3.15 2.72 0.97
N THR A 225 -2.17 1.92 1.41
CA THR A 225 -0.74 1.94 1.08
C THR A 225 -0.29 0.81 0.14
N GLU A 226 -1.25 0.19 -0.56
CA GLU A 226 -1.02 -0.96 -1.44
C GLU A 226 -0.63 -0.55 -2.87
N PHE A 227 -1.19 0.56 -3.37
CA PHE A 227 -0.88 1.17 -4.67
C PHE A 227 -0.92 0.20 -5.87
N GLN A 228 -1.95 -0.66 -5.94
CA GLN A 228 -2.05 -1.68 -6.98
C GLN A 228 -2.62 -1.11 -8.28
N ILE A 229 -1.86 -1.20 -9.37
CA ILE A 229 -2.35 -0.83 -10.71
C ILE A 229 -3.56 -1.69 -11.12
N ALA A 230 -3.56 -2.98 -10.76
CA ALA A 230 -4.66 -3.87 -11.09
C ALA A 230 -5.99 -3.41 -10.45
N GLU A 231 -5.93 -2.79 -9.27
CA GLU A 231 -7.10 -2.23 -8.60
C GLU A 231 -7.65 -1.02 -9.37
N SER A 232 -6.79 -0.09 -9.78
CA SER A 232 -7.22 1.10 -10.56
C SER A 232 -7.92 0.79 -11.89
N ARG A 233 -7.78 -0.44 -12.39
CA ARG A 233 -8.38 -0.91 -13.65
C ARG A 233 -9.66 -1.69 -13.43
N LYS A 234 -10.08 -1.92 -12.19
CA LYS A 234 -11.36 -2.57 -11.89
C LYS A 234 -12.51 -1.57 -12.07
N PRO A 235 -13.64 -2.01 -12.62
CA PRO A 235 -14.82 -1.16 -12.79
C PRO A 235 -15.62 -0.96 -11.49
N THR A 236 -15.38 -1.78 -10.47
CA THR A 236 -16.05 -1.67 -9.16
C THR A 236 -15.42 -0.58 -8.30
N PRO A 237 -16.22 0.17 -7.52
CA PRO A 237 -15.71 1.15 -6.56
C PRO A 237 -14.88 0.50 -5.44
#